data_AF-A0A8S0XZW5-F1
#
_entry.id   AF-A0A8S0XZW5-F1
#
_cell.length_a   1.000
_cell.length_b   1.000
_cell.length_c   1.000
_cell.angle_alpha   90.00
_cell.angle_beta   90.00
_cell.angle_gamma   90.00
#
_symmetry.space_group_name_H-M   'P 1'
#
loop_
_entity.id
_entity.type
_entity.pdbx_description
1 polymer ?
#
loop_
_entity_poly.entity_id
_entity_poly.type
_entity_poly.pdbx_seq_one_letter_code
_entity_poly.pdbx_strand_id
1 'polypeptide(L)' 'MAGMNVVGVPQLVGLSALLTTTMVNMKATIEALRPHRERVKIMIGGAPVTQKFADEIGADAYAADAATAVDRAKALLA' A
#
# COMPACT_ATOMS: atom_id res chain seq x y z
N MET A 1 -10.74 11.70 19.17
CA MET A 1 -11.15 10.96 17.97
C MET A 1 -11.40 11.98 16.87
N ALA A 2 -10.39 12.28 16.06
CA ALA A 2 -10.54 13.24 14.96
C ALA A 2 -11.33 12.57 13.83
N GLY A 3 -12.41 13.22 13.40
CA GLY A 3 -13.26 12.75 12.31
C GLY A 3 -12.47 12.66 11.01
N MET A 4 -12.36 11.46 10.45
CA MET A 4 -11.88 11.27 9.09
C MET A 4 -13.03 11.56 8.12
N ASN A 5 -13.15 12.82 7.70
CA ASN A 5 -13.89 13.16 6.48
C ASN A 5 -13.11 12.58 5.30
N VAL A 6 -13.65 11.56 4.65
CA VAL A 6 -13.07 11.02 3.42
C VAL A 6 -13.43 11.99 2.28
N VAL A 7 -12.43 12.72 1.80
CA VAL A 7 -12.55 13.63 0.65
C VAL A 7 -12.08 12.87 -0.59
N GLY A 8 -13.01 12.52 -1.48
CA GLY A 8 -12.71 11.96 -2.81
C GLY A 8 -12.19 10.53 -2.85
N VAL A 9 -11.99 10.01 -4.07
CA VAL A 9 -11.33 8.72 -4.31
C VAL A 9 -9.81 8.94 -4.21
N PRO A 10 -9.08 8.25 -3.31
CA PRO A 10 -7.64 8.41 -3.20
C PRO A 10 -6.92 7.85 -4.43
N GLN A 11 -5.83 8.48 -4.85
CA GLN A 11 -5.00 7.98 -5.96
C GLN A 11 -4.07 6.84 -5.52
N LEU A 12 -3.71 6.80 -4.23
CA LEU A 12 -2.78 5.84 -3.65
C LEU A 12 -3.26 5.40 -2.25
N VAL A 13 -3.21 4.10 -2.00
CA VAL A 13 -3.42 3.48 -0.68
C VAL A 13 -2.09 2.91 -0.19
N GLY A 14 -1.65 3.35 0.99
CA GLY A 14 -0.48 2.81 1.67
C GLY A 14 -0.87 1.80 2.75
N LEU A 15 -0.25 0.61 2.76
CA LEU A 15 -0.42 -0.39 3.82
C LEU A 15 0.90 -0.59 4.56
N SER A 16 0.83 -0.70 5.90
CA SER A 16 1.99 -0.97 6.75
C SER A 16 1.74 -2.14 7.68
N ALA A 17 2.75 -2.99 7.88
CA ALA A 17 2.73 -4.10 8.81
C ALA A 17 4.11 -4.26 9.48
N LEU A 18 4.13 -4.44 10.80
CA LEU A 18 5.36 -4.70 11.55
C LEU A 18 5.46 -6.15 12.05
N LEU A 19 4.37 -6.91 11.99
CA LEU A 19 4.30 -8.31 12.39
C LEU A 19 4.01 -9.19 11.17
N THR A 20 4.69 -10.33 11.06
CA THR A 20 4.45 -11.30 9.98
C THR A 20 3.01 -11.80 9.96
N THR A 21 2.37 -11.92 11.13
CA THR A 21 0.96 -12.28 11.28
C THR A 21 0.01 -11.22 10.71
N THR A 22 0.43 -9.95 10.64
CA THR A 22 -0.39 -8.86 10.08
C THR A 22 -0.18 -8.70 8.57
N MET A 23 0.91 -9.23 8.00
CA MET A 23 1.17 -9.16 6.56
C MET A 23 0.10 -9.88 5.73
N VAL A 24 -0.53 -10.93 6.27
CA VAL A 24 -1.64 -11.64 5.57
C VAL A 24 -2.83 -10.74 5.27
N ASN A 25 -3.06 -9.70 6.09
CA ASN A 25 -4.14 -8.74 5.89
C ASN A 25 -3.85 -7.77 4.73
N MET A 26 -2.57 -7.59 4.35
CA MET A 26 -2.23 -6.80 3.17
C MET A 26 -2.80 -7.46 1.91
N LYS A 27 -2.61 -8.77 1.76
CA LYS A 27 -3.19 -9.54 0.64
C LYS A 27 -4.71 -9.44 0.62
N ALA A 28 -5.36 -9.62 1.77
CA ALA A 28 -6.82 -9.51 1.87
C ALA A 28 -7.32 -8.11 1.46
N THR A 29 -6.64 -7.06 1.89
CA THR A 29 -6.97 -5.67 1.54
C THR A 29 -6.77 -5.40 0.04
N ILE A 30 -5.67 -5.90 -0.52
CA ILE A 30 -5.34 -5.77 -1.94
C ILE A 30 -6.38 -6.47 -2.83
N GLU A 31 -6.85 -7.65 -2.44
CA GLU A 31 -7.94 -8.35 -3.15
C GLU A 31 -9.27 -7.62 -3.03
N ALA A 32 -9.59 -7.08 -1.85
CA ALA A 32 -10.81 -6.29 -1.66
C ALA A 32 -10.82 -5.01 -2.53
N LEU A 33 -9.64 -4.43 -2.79
CA LEU A 33 -9.46 -3.26 -3.66
C LEU A 33 -9.32 -3.61 -5.15
N ARG A 34 -9.35 -4.89 -5.52
CA ARG A 34 -9.18 -5.35 -6.91
C ARG A 34 -10.13 -4.65 -7.91
N PRO A 35 -11.43 -4.43 -7.61
CA PRO A 35 -12.33 -3.71 -8.52
C PRO A 35 -11.96 -2.23 -8.75
N HIS A 36 -11.05 -1.67 -7.95
CA HIS A 36 -10.67 -0.25 -7.98
C HIS A 36 -9.23 -0.01 -8.46
N ARG A 37 -8.51 -1.06 -8.89
CA ARG A 37 -7.08 -1.00 -9.27
C ARG A 37 -6.76 -0.05 -10.42
N GLU A 38 -7.73 0.24 -11.29
CA GLU A 38 -7.56 1.23 -12.35
C GLU A 38 -7.53 2.67 -11.84
N ARG A 39 -8.13 2.91 -10.66
CA ARG A 39 -8.26 4.24 -10.05
C ARG A 39 -7.30 4.47 -8.89
N VAL A 40 -6.85 3.40 -8.25
CA VAL A 40 -6.09 3.46 -7.00
C VAL A 40 -4.87 2.56 -7.12
N LYS A 41 -3.69 3.14 -6.89
CA LYS A 41 -2.43 2.41 -6.71
C LYS A 41 -2.31 1.94 -5.27
N ILE A 42 -1.63 0.83 -5.03
CA ILE A 42 -1.40 0.27 -3.70
C ILE A 42 0.09 0.11 -3.47
N MET A 43 0.60 0.75 -2.42
CA MET A 43 1.99 0.61 -1.97
C MET A 43 2.02 -0.02 -0.58
N ILE A 44 2.98 -0.92 -0.34
CA ILE A 44 3.15 -1.57 0.96
C ILE A 44 4.53 -1.29 1.58
N GLY A 45 4.63 -1.36 2.90
CA GLY A 45 5.88 -1.21 3.63
C GLY A 45 5.80 -1.72 5.08
N GLY A 46 6.87 -1.49 5.83
CA GLY A 46 7.03 -1.95 7.22
C GLY A 46 8.18 -2.94 7.39
N ALA A 47 8.71 -3.06 8.61
CA ALA A 47 9.99 -3.72 8.88
C ALA A 47 10.14 -5.17 8.32
N PRO A 48 9.14 -6.06 8.38
CA PRO A 48 9.26 -7.41 7.81
C PRO A 48 8.88 -7.50 6.32
N VAL A 49 8.41 -6.40 5.70
CA VAL A 49 7.94 -6.39 4.31
C VAL A 49 9.13 -6.31 3.36
N THR A 50 9.01 -6.96 2.20
CA THR A 50 10.05 -6.98 1.16
C THR A 50 9.44 -6.77 -0.21
N GLN A 51 10.26 -6.38 -1.20
CA GLN A 51 9.83 -6.31 -2.60
C GLN A 51 9.23 -7.64 -3.07
N LYS A 52 9.89 -8.77 -2.74
CA LYS A 52 9.40 -10.11 -3.09
C LYS A 52 7.97 -10.36 -2.59
N PHE A 53 7.68 -9.97 -1.34
CA PHE A 53 6.34 -10.13 -0.79
C PHE A 53 5.33 -9.20 -1.48
N ALA A 54 5.73 -7.96 -1.79
CA ALA A 54 4.89 -7.02 -2.54
C ALA A 54 4.49 -7.56 -3.91
N ASP A 55 5.45 -8.11 -4.65
CA ASP A 55 5.21 -8.74 -5.95
C ASP A 55 4.29 -9.96 -5.81
N GLU A 56 4.51 -10.81 -4.80
CA GLU A 56 3.73 -12.02 -4.53
C GLU A 56 2.25 -11.72 -4.26
N ILE A 57 1.96 -10.64 -3.53
CA ILE A 57 0.58 -10.24 -3.20
C ILE A 57 0.00 -9.25 -4.21
N GLY A 58 0.77 -8.86 -5.23
CA GLY A 58 0.35 -7.97 -6.30
C GLY A 58 0.14 -6.52 -5.86
N ALA A 59 1.00 -5.97 -5.01
CA ALA A 59 1.06 -4.53 -4.76
C ALA A 59 1.73 -3.79 -5.95
N ASP A 60 1.40 -2.51 -6.15
CA ASP A 60 2.00 -1.69 -7.21
C ASP A 60 3.40 -1.17 -6.84
N ALA A 61 3.70 -1.05 -5.54
CA ALA A 61 5.03 -0.70 -5.06
C ALA A 61 5.32 -1.22 -3.65
N TYR A 62 6.62 -1.29 -3.35
CA TYR A 62 7.15 -1.44 -2.01
C TYR A 62 8.07 -0.26 -1.67
N ALA A 63 8.05 0.15 -0.41
CA ALA A 63 9.01 1.08 0.16
C ALA A 63 9.58 0.55 1.47
N ALA A 64 10.91 0.63 1.60
CA ALA A 64 11.63 0.13 2.77
C ALA A 64 11.53 1.09 3.97
N ASP A 65 11.30 2.38 3.69
CA ASP A 65 11.22 3.44 4.69
C ASP A 65 10.33 4.59 4.21
N ALA A 66 10.11 5.58 5.08
CA ALA A 66 9.25 6.71 4.79
C ALA A 66 9.79 7.63 3.68
N ALA A 67 11.12 7.79 3.58
CA ALA A 67 11.72 8.68 2.58
C ALA A 67 11.52 8.10 1.18
N THR A 68 11.90 6.83 1.00
CA THR A 68 11.69 6.09 -0.26
C THR A 68 10.21 5.96 -0.62
N ALA A 69 9.31 5.87 0.36
CA ALA A 69 7.87 5.86 0.11
C ALA A 69 7.37 7.13 -0.58
N VAL A 70 7.88 8.30 -0.21
CA VAL A 70 7.51 9.57 -0.86
C VAL A 70 7.95 9.58 -2.33
N ASP A 71 9.18 9.13 -2.61
CA ASP A 71 9.71 9.10 -3.97
C ASP A 71 8.95 8.09 -4.84
N ARG A 72 8.64 6.91 -4.30
CA ARG A 72 7.83 5.89 -4.97
C ARG A 72 6.41 6.37 -5.24
N ALA A 73 5.78 7.05 -4.27
CA ALA A 73 4.45 7.61 -4.45
C ALA A 73 4.41 8.63 -5.59
N LYS A 74 5.40 9.52 -5.67
CA LYS A 74 5.51 10.48 -6.78
C LYS A 74 5.69 9.78 -8.13
N ALA A 75 6.55 8.76 -8.19
CA ALA A 75 6.79 8.01 -9.42
C ALA A 75 5.55 7.22 -9.90
N LEU A 76 4.73 6.70 -8.98
CA LEU A 76 3.50 5.96 -9.29
C LEU A 76 2.35 6.86 -9.79
N LEU A 77 2.35 8.13 -9.38
CA LEU A 77 1.27 9.09 -9.64
C LEU A 77 1.61 10.14 -10.71
N ALA A 78 2.81 10.06 -11.28
CA ALA A 78 3.28 10.93 -12.36
C ALA A 78 2.59 10.61 -13.70
#